data_AF-A0A2A3EUR9-F1
#
_entry.id   AF-A0A2A3EUR9-F1
#
_cell.length_a   1.000
_cell.length_b   1.000
_cell.length_c   1.000
_cell.angle_alpha   90.00
_cell.angle_beta   90.00
_cell.angle_gamma   90.00
#
_symmetry.space_group_name_H-M   'P 1'
#
loop_
_entity.id
_entity.type
_entity.pdbx_description
1 polymer ?
#
loop_
_entity_poly.entity_id
_entity_poly.type
_entity_poly.pdbx_seq_one_letter_code
_entity_poly.pdbx_strand_id
1 'polypeptide(L)'
;MLQENEPITFAAVAKAANVSTWLVYAPGVREHLDQARRQQADQPSRATARGQSASPASLRTDLELARAEIKRLRTELDTTRDALRRQIGQQLEGPDATALQQRAHELTVENQALRSDMDRARSAHDALAAKLAETEEDLIAARLGLRRMMRTNS
;
A
#
# COMPACT_ATOMS: atom_id res chain seq x y z
N MET A 1 26.74 2.66 19.42
CA MET A 1 27.50 3.31 18.30
C MET A 1 27.94 4.74 18.65
N LEU A 2 27.07 5.78 18.68
CA LEU A 2 27.49 7.14 19.08
C LEU A 2 27.67 7.36 20.60
N GLN A 3 27.12 6.46 21.43
CA GLN A 3 27.29 6.48 22.90
C GLN A 3 28.38 5.53 23.41
N GLU A 4 28.92 4.64 22.56
CA GLU A 4 29.81 3.54 22.96
C GLU A 4 31.25 3.68 22.42
N ASN A 5 31.58 4.80 21.76
CA ASN A 5 32.89 5.06 21.16
C ASN A 5 33.38 4.00 20.14
N GLU A 6 32.49 3.15 19.62
CA GLU A 6 32.84 2.15 18.62
C GLU A 6 32.99 2.82 17.23
N PRO A 7 34.03 2.48 16.43
CA PRO A 7 34.23 3.09 15.12
C PRO A 7 33.08 2.73 14.17
N ILE A 8 32.46 3.77 13.57
CA ILE A 8 31.37 3.57 12.60
C ILE A 8 31.97 2.93 11.33
N THR A 9 31.71 1.64 11.16
CA THR A 9 32.08 0.86 9.98
C THR A 9 30.86 0.12 9.44
N PHE A 10 30.89 -0.26 8.16
CA PHE A 10 29.80 -0.99 7.50
C PHE A 10 29.45 -2.28 8.26
N ALA A 11 30.46 -3.00 8.73
CA ALA A 11 30.28 -4.23 9.50
C ALA A 11 29.70 -3.96 10.90
N ALA A 12 30.17 -2.91 11.58
CA ALA A 12 29.68 -2.54 12.91
C ALA A 12 28.20 -2.11 12.85
N VAL A 13 27.80 -1.36 11.82
CA VAL A 13 26.40 -0.95 11.64
C VAL A 13 25.49 -2.11 11.23
N ALA A 14 25.95 -3.01 10.35
CA ALA A 14 25.19 -4.23 10.02
C ALA A 14 24.91 -5.06 11.28
N LYS A 15 25.93 -5.23 12.12
CA LYS A 15 25.83 -5.97 13.38
C LYS A 15 24.90 -5.28 14.39
N ALA A 16 25.02 -3.97 14.57
CA ALA A 16 24.21 -3.21 15.53
C ALA A 16 22.73 -3.13 15.12
N ALA A 17 22.44 -3.03 13.82
CA ALA A 17 21.08 -3.01 13.29
C ALA A 17 20.51 -4.42 13.05
N ASN A 18 21.29 -5.48 13.29
CA ASN A 18 20.95 -6.87 13.03
C ASN A 18 20.45 -7.13 11.59
N VAL A 19 21.13 -6.53 10.62
CA VAL A 19 20.83 -6.66 9.18
C VAL A 19 21.98 -7.30 8.43
N SER A 20 21.70 -7.83 7.24
CA SER A 20 22.73 -8.38 6.37
C SER A 20 23.68 -7.28 5.89
N THR A 21 24.97 -7.60 5.77
CA THR A 21 26.02 -6.66 5.34
C THR A 21 25.73 -6.05 3.97
N TRP A 22 25.02 -6.78 3.09
CA TRP A 22 24.64 -6.31 1.77
C TRP A 22 23.68 -5.11 1.81
N LEU A 23 22.78 -5.04 2.82
CA LEU A 23 21.81 -3.94 2.95
C LEU A 23 22.49 -2.61 3.31
N VAL A 24 23.65 -2.65 3.98
CA VAL A 24 24.41 -1.44 4.33
C VAL A 24 25.13 -0.85 3.11
N TYR A 25 25.32 -1.64 2.05
CA TYR A 25 25.85 -1.18 0.77
C TYR A 25 24.75 -0.74 -0.22
N ALA A 26 23.48 -0.83 0.17
CA ALA A 26 22.39 -0.37 -0.68
C ALA A 26 22.49 1.16 -0.92
N PRO A 27 22.11 1.64 -2.11
CA PRO A 27 22.01 3.08 -2.39
C PRO A 27 21.09 3.76 -1.38
N GLY A 28 21.51 4.91 -0.86
CA GLY A 28 20.86 5.64 0.23
C GLY A 28 21.51 5.34 1.58
N VAL A 29 21.70 4.06 1.95
CA VAL A 29 22.26 3.69 3.27
C VAL A 29 23.76 3.95 3.34
N ARG A 30 24.47 3.67 2.25
CA ARG A 30 25.91 3.91 2.12
C ARG A 30 26.27 5.39 2.35
N GLU A 31 25.51 6.29 1.75
CA GLU A 31 25.74 7.73 1.81
C GLU A 31 25.54 8.27 3.23
N HIS A 32 24.53 7.77 3.95
CA HIS A 32 24.31 8.11 5.35
C HIS A 32 25.43 7.59 6.25
N LEU A 33 25.94 6.38 5.96
CA LEU A 33 27.06 5.82 6.71
C LEU A 33 28.35 6.63 6.47
N ASP A 34 28.65 6.97 5.22
CA ASP A 34 29.82 7.78 4.88
C ASP A 34 29.72 9.18 5.49
N GLN A 35 28.52 9.77 5.56
CA GLN A 35 28.28 11.03 6.25
C GLN A 35 28.51 10.90 7.77
N ALA A 36 28.00 9.85 8.40
CA ALA A 36 28.19 9.60 9.83
C ALA A 36 29.68 9.37 10.19
N ARG A 37 30.43 8.69 9.33
CA ARG A 37 31.88 8.50 9.48
C ARG A 37 32.65 9.82 9.44
N ARG A 38 32.30 10.73 8.53
CA ARG A 38 32.90 12.08 8.47
C ARG A 38 32.62 12.87 9.75
N GLN A 39 31.39 12.79 10.26
CA GLN A 39 31.01 13.47 11.50
C GLN A 39 31.77 12.94 12.73
N GLN A 40 32.08 11.64 12.80
CA GLN A 40 32.89 11.06 13.88
C GLN A 40 34.36 11.52 13.80
N ALA A 41 34.91 11.67 12.58
CA ALA A 41 36.27 12.18 12.37
C ALA A 41 36.41 13.67 12.73
N ASP A 42 35.35 14.46 12.55
CA ASP A 42 35.31 15.90 12.90
C ASP A 42 34.97 16.18 14.38
N GLN A 43 34.69 15.13 15.16
CA GLN A 43 34.31 15.24 16.57
C GLN A 43 35.47 15.62 17.53
N PRO A 44 36.71 15.09 17.41
CA PRO A 44 37.82 15.47 18.29
C PRO A 44 38.20 16.95 18.19
N SER A 45 38.13 17.56 17.00
CA SER A 45 38.39 18.98 16.78
C SER A 45 37.32 19.89 17.41
N ARG A 46 36.06 19.44 17.47
CA ARG A 46 34.99 20.14 18.21
C ARG A 46 35.10 19.99 19.72
N ALA A 47 35.64 18.89 20.23
CA ALA A 47 35.84 18.68 21.66
C ALA A 47 36.91 19.62 22.24
N THR A 48 37.98 19.91 21.49
CA THR A 48 39.04 20.85 21.91
C THR A 48 38.54 22.31 21.96
N ALA A 49 37.63 22.68 21.05
CA ALA A 49 37.02 24.02 21.01
C ALA A 49 36.06 24.29 22.19
N ARG A 50 35.41 23.26 22.75
CA ARG A 50 34.49 23.38 23.91
C ARG A 50 35.20 23.59 25.25
N GLY A 51 36.50 23.33 25.35
CA GLY A 51 37.29 23.54 26.58
C GLY A 51 37.54 25.02 26.93
N GLN A 52 37.32 25.93 25.98
CA GLN A 52 37.41 27.38 26.19
C GLN A 52 36.00 27.91 26.44
N SER A 53 35.63 28.00 27.72
CA SER A 53 34.28 28.40 28.18
C SER A 53 33.77 29.65 27.44
N ALA A 54 32.70 29.48 26.67
CA ALA A 54 32.03 30.57 25.96
C ALA A 54 31.61 31.65 26.96
N SER A 55 32.00 32.90 26.71
CA SER A 55 31.62 34.02 27.58
C SER A 55 30.09 34.18 27.61
N PRO A 56 29.49 34.73 28.69
CA PRO A 56 28.04 34.94 28.77
C PRO A 56 27.47 35.75 27.59
N ALA A 57 28.27 36.65 27.01
CA ALA A 57 27.91 37.38 25.80
C ALA A 57 27.82 36.46 24.57
N SER A 58 28.78 35.55 24.40
CA SER A 58 28.80 34.56 23.32
C SER A 58 27.61 33.60 23.41
N LEU A 59 27.31 33.12 24.63
CA LEU A 59 26.13 32.27 24.87
C LEU A 59 24.81 32.97 24.56
N ARG A 60 24.72 34.28 24.81
CA ARG A 60 23.52 35.06 24.47
C ARG A 60 23.38 35.21 22.95
N THR A 61 24.47 35.47 22.24
CA THR A 61 24.48 35.54 20.77
C THR A 61 24.11 34.19 20.15
N ASP A 62 24.67 33.09 20.65
CA ASP A 62 24.36 31.74 20.18
C ASP A 62 22.90 31.37 20.44
N LEU A 63 22.34 31.82 21.56
CA LEU A 63 20.93 31.59 21.91
C LEU A 63 19.99 32.39 21.00
N GLU A 64 20.30 33.64 20.69
CA GLU A 64 19.53 34.43 19.72
C GLU A 64 19.61 33.82 18.31
N LEU A 65 20.80 33.36 17.90
CA LEU A 65 20.99 32.67 16.62
C LEU A 65 20.18 31.36 16.56
N ALA A 66 20.21 30.56 17.64
CA ALA A 66 19.43 29.33 17.73
C ALA A 66 17.92 29.61 17.71
N ARG A 67 17.45 30.68 18.35
CA ARG A 67 16.03 31.10 18.29
C ARG A 67 15.61 31.50 16.89
N ALA A 68 16.47 32.26 16.19
CA ALA A 68 16.23 32.66 14.80
C ALA A 68 16.15 31.42 13.89
N GLU A 69 17.05 30.47 14.05
CA GLU A 69 17.07 29.24 13.26
C GLU A 69 15.86 28.35 13.56
N ILE A 70 15.46 28.18 14.82
CA ILE A 70 14.24 27.46 15.18
C ILE A 70 13.01 28.11 14.53
N LYS A 71 12.94 29.44 14.51
CA LYS A 71 11.83 30.16 13.87
C LYS A 71 11.81 29.89 12.37
N ARG A 72 12.97 29.95 11.71
CA ARG A 72 13.12 29.67 10.27
C ARG A 72 12.74 28.22 9.95
N LEU A 73 13.27 27.25 10.68
CA LEU A 73 12.96 25.83 10.48
C LEU A 73 11.47 25.53 10.69
N ARG A 74 10.81 26.19 11.64
CA ARG A 74 9.35 26.07 11.82
C ARG A 74 8.59 26.59 10.60
N THR A 75 8.98 27.74 10.05
CA THR A 75 8.33 28.27 8.85
C THR A 75 8.56 27.39 7.62
N GLU A 76 9.75 26.80 7.48
CA GLU A 76 10.05 25.84 6.40
C GLU A 76 9.24 24.55 6.56
N LEU A 77 9.11 24.04 7.78
CA LEU A 77 8.29 22.86 8.08
C LEU A 77 6.82 23.11 7.75
N ASP A 78 6.25 24.24 8.19
CA ASP A 78 4.86 24.59 7.90
C ASP A 78 4.62 24.73 6.39
N THR A 79 5.54 25.39 5.68
CA THR A 79 5.47 25.53 4.21
C THR A 79 5.49 24.17 3.52
N THR A 80 6.39 23.29 3.95
CA THR A 80 6.54 21.93 3.38
C THR A 80 5.32 21.08 3.69
N ARG A 81 4.80 21.17 4.91
CA ARG A 81 3.60 20.45 5.35
C ARG A 81 2.38 20.89 4.55
N ASP A 82 2.23 22.18 4.30
CA ASP A 82 1.12 22.72 3.51
C ASP A 82 1.25 22.36 2.02
N ALA A 83 2.47 22.35 1.47
CA ALA A 83 2.70 21.85 0.11
C ALA A 83 2.34 20.36 -0.02
N LEU A 84 2.76 19.53 0.95
CA LEU A 84 2.44 18.11 0.97
C LEU A 84 0.94 17.85 1.13
N ARG A 85 0.26 18.60 2.00
CA ARG A 85 -1.21 18.54 2.16
C ARG A 85 -1.92 18.84 0.84
N ARG A 86 -1.49 19.89 0.12
CA ARG A 86 -2.05 20.23 -1.20
C ARG A 86 -1.79 19.13 -2.22
N GLN A 87 -0.58 18.57 -2.26
CA GLN A 87 -0.22 17.50 -3.18
C GLN A 87 -1.04 16.22 -2.93
N ILE A 88 -1.22 15.84 -1.66
CA ILE A 88 -2.04 14.68 -1.29
C ILE A 88 -3.51 14.94 -1.65
N GLY A 89 -4.03 16.15 -1.38
CA GLY A 89 -5.37 16.55 -1.82
C GLY A 89 -5.55 16.40 -3.33
N GLN A 90 -4.60 16.89 -4.13
CA GLN A 90 -4.61 16.77 -5.59
C GLN A 90 -4.49 15.32 -6.09
N GLN A 91 -3.76 14.45 -5.39
CA GLN A 91 -3.67 13.03 -5.75
C GLN A 91 -4.96 12.27 -5.43
N LEU A 92 -5.65 12.64 -4.35
CA LEU A 92 -6.94 12.03 -3.97
C LEU A 92 -8.09 12.55 -4.83
N GLU A 93 -8.07 13.83 -5.20
CA GLU A 93 -9.06 14.47 -6.07
C GLU A 93 -8.68 14.38 -7.55
N GLY A 94 -7.58 13.70 -7.87
CA GLY A 94 -7.09 13.56 -9.23
C GLY A 94 -8.16 12.94 -10.15
N PRO A 95 -8.23 13.39 -11.42
CA PRO A 95 -9.21 12.87 -12.37
C PRO A 95 -9.13 11.34 -12.54
N ASP A 96 -7.95 10.76 -12.34
CA ASP A 96 -7.73 9.32 -12.40
C ASP A 96 -8.40 8.57 -11.23
N ALA A 97 -8.36 9.11 -10.00
CA ALA A 97 -8.96 8.44 -8.84
C ALA A 97 -10.49 8.41 -8.92
N THR A 98 -11.10 9.52 -9.34
CA THR A 98 -12.55 9.61 -9.54
C THR A 98 -13.01 8.77 -10.74
N ALA A 99 -12.26 8.78 -11.85
CA ALA A 99 -12.53 7.91 -13.00
C ALA A 99 -12.41 6.42 -12.66
N LEU A 100 -11.39 6.02 -11.89
CA LEU A 100 -11.24 4.64 -11.41
C LEU A 100 -12.38 4.22 -10.50
N GLN A 101 -12.81 5.10 -9.59
CA GLN A 101 -13.94 4.82 -8.70
C GLN A 101 -15.25 4.68 -9.49
N GLN A 102 -15.48 5.54 -10.48
CA GLN A 102 -16.64 5.45 -11.36
C GLN A 102 -16.62 4.16 -12.18
N ARG A 103 -15.47 3.80 -12.76
CA ARG A 103 -15.32 2.55 -13.51
C ARG A 103 -15.51 1.30 -12.64
N ALA A 104 -15.00 1.32 -11.41
CA ALA A 104 -15.22 0.23 -10.45
C ALA A 104 -16.70 0.10 -10.09
N HIS A 105 -17.41 1.21 -9.94
CA HIS A 105 -18.86 1.21 -9.70
C HIS A 105 -19.63 0.63 -10.90
N GLU A 106 -19.34 1.10 -12.11
CA GLU A 106 -19.92 0.58 -13.37
C GLU A 106 -19.72 -0.94 -13.49
N LEU A 107 -18.49 -1.41 -13.32
CA LEU A 107 -18.17 -2.84 -13.39
C LEU A 107 -18.89 -3.65 -12.30
N THR A 108 -19.09 -3.07 -11.12
CA THR A 108 -19.82 -3.72 -10.03
C THR A 108 -21.30 -3.88 -10.39
N VAL A 109 -21.91 -2.83 -10.93
CA VAL A 109 -23.32 -2.86 -11.38
C VAL A 109 -23.49 -3.86 -12.52
N GLU A 110 -22.60 -3.84 -13.52
CA GLU A 110 -22.63 -4.77 -14.65
C GLU A 110 -22.44 -6.23 -14.18
N ASN A 111 -21.52 -6.47 -13.25
CA ASN A 111 -21.31 -7.82 -12.70
C ASN A 111 -22.54 -8.32 -11.94
N GLN A 112 -23.23 -7.46 -11.20
CA GLN A 112 -24.48 -7.81 -10.51
C GLN A 112 -25.60 -8.15 -11.50
N ALA A 113 -25.74 -7.37 -12.58
CA ALA A 113 -26.71 -7.63 -13.63
C ALA A 113 -26.44 -8.99 -14.31
N LEU A 114 -25.19 -9.25 -14.72
CA LEU A 114 -24.80 -10.52 -15.34
C LEU A 114 -25.04 -11.72 -14.42
N ARG A 115 -24.80 -11.59 -13.12
CA ARG A 115 -25.13 -12.66 -12.15
C ARG A 115 -26.62 -12.94 -12.09
N SER A 116 -27.45 -11.89 -12.05
CA SER A 116 -28.90 -12.04 -12.08
C SER A 116 -29.38 -12.71 -13.38
N ASP A 117 -28.78 -12.37 -14.52
CA ASP A 117 -29.08 -12.99 -15.81
C ASP A 117 -28.71 -14.47 -15.83
N MET A 118 -27.53 -14.82 -15.30
CA MET A 118 -27.11 -16.21 -15.17
C MET A 118 -28.07 -17.03 -14.29
N ASP A 119 -28.52 -16.48 -13.16
CA ASP A 119 -29.45 -17.17 -12.26
C ASP A 119 -30.82 -17.36 -12.91
N ARG A 120 -31.30 -16.35 -13.66
CA ARG A 120 -32.53 -16.46 -14.46
C ARG A 120 -32.40 -17.53 -15.54
N ALA A 121 -31.29 -17.54 -16.28
CA ALA A 121 -31.05 -18.52 -17.34
C ALA A 121 -30.96 -19.95 -16.80
N ARG A 122 -30.31 -20.14 -15.64
CA ARG A 122 -30.26 -21.44 -14.94
C ARG A 122 -31.65 -21.90 -14.51
N SER A 123 -32.43 -21.01 -13.89
CA SER A 123 -33.79 -21.35 -13.46
C SER A 123 -34.69 -21.73 -14.64
N ALA A 124 -34.56 -21.02 -15.77
CA ALA A 124 -35.28 -21.35 -17.00
C ALA A 124 -34.84 -22.70 -17.59
N HIS A 125 -33.53 -22.97 -17.59
CA HIS A 125 -32.99 -24.25 -18.02
C HIS A 125 -33.54 -25.40 -17.18
N ASP A 126 -33.52 -25.28 -15.85
CA ASP A 126 -33.99 -26.33 -14.96
C ASP A 126 -35.50 -26.58 -15.13
N ALA A 127 -36.28 -25.52 -15.34
CA ALA A 127 -37.71 -25.64 -15.64
C ALA A 127 -37.97 -26.33 -16.99
N LEU A 128 -37.17 -26.03 -18.02
CA LEU A 128 -37.28 -26.71 -19.32
C LEU A 128 -36.84 -28.17 -19.24
N ALA A 129 -35.79 -28.48 -18.49
CA ALA A 129 -35.32 -29.84 -18.27
C ALA A 129 -36.38 -30.68 -17.54
N ALA A 130 -37.04 -30.12 -16.53
CA ALA A 130 -38.14 -30.79 -15.83
C ALA A 130 -39.33 -31.08 -16.76
N LYS A 131 -39.73 -30.11 -17.59
CA LYS A 131 -40.80 -30.30 -18.59
C LYS A 131 -40.43 -31.34 -19.64
N LEU A 132 -39.18 -31.37 -20.09
CA LEU A 132 -38.71 -32.37 -21.04
C LEU A 132 -38.89 -33.78 -20.45
N ALA A 133 -38.42 -33.99 -19.21
CA ALA A 133 -38.57 -35.26 -18.51
C ALA A 133 -40.05 -35.68 -18.38
N GLU A 134 -40.94 -34.77 -17.99
CA GLU A 134 -42.39 -35.02 -17.90
C GLU A 134 -42.97 -35.47 -19.26
N THR A 135 -42.64 -34.75 -20.33
CA THR A 135 -43.15 -35.12 -21.68
C THR A 135 -42.56 -36.43 -22.21
N GLU A 136 -41.34 -36.78 -21.82
CA GLU A 136 -40.72 -38.07 -22.16
C GLU A 136 -41.42 -39.22 -21.42
N GLU A 137 -41.75 -39.03 -20.15
CA GLU A 137 -42.53 -39.99 -19.35
C GLU A 137 -43.94 -40.20 -19.94
N ASP A 138 -44.63 -39.11 -20.28
CA ASP A 138 -45.95 -39.16 -20.94
C ASP A 138 -45.89 -39.89 -22.29
N LEU A 139 -44.85 -39.65 -23.08
CA LEU A 139 -44.65 -40.32 -24.36
C LEU A 139 -44.41 -41.82 -24.17
N ILE A 140 -43.62 -42.21 -23.17
CA ILE A 140 -43.39 -43.63 -22.82
C ILE A 140 -44.71 -44.27 -22.38
N ALA A 141 -45.48 -43.61 -21.51
CA ALA A 141 -46.77 -44.10 -21.03
C ALA A 141 -47.78 -44.28 -22.18
N ALA A 142 -47.88 -43.30 -23.08
CA ALA A 142 -48.76 -43.37 -24.25
C ALA A 142 -48.38 -44.53 -25.19
N ARG A 143 -47.08 -44.71 -25.47
CA ARG A 143 -46.57 -45.83 -26.29
C ARG A 143 -46.86 -47.19 -25.67
N LEU A 144 -46.72 -47.31 -24.35
CA LEU A 144 -47.05 -48.54 -23.62
C LEU A 144 -48.56 -48.84 -23.66
N GLY A 145 -49.40 -47.82 -23.47
CA GLY A 145 -50.85 -47.93 -23.60
C GLY A 145 -51.28 -48.40 -24.98
N LEU A 146 -50.74 -47.79 -26.04
CA LEU A 146 -51.03 -48.15 -27.43
C LEU A 146 -50.62 -49.59 -27.75
N ARG A 147 -49.44 -50.03 -27.31
CA ARG A 147 -49.02 -51.44 -27.44
C ARG A 147 -49.95 -52.41 -26.74
N ARG A 148 -50.44 -52.07 -25.54
CA ARG A 148 -51.37 -52.91 -24.78
C ARG A 148 -52.71 -53.03 -25.50
N MET A 149 -53.25 -51.91 -26.00
CA MET A 149 -54.50 -51.86 -26.76
C MET A 149 -54.42 -52.68 -28.05
N MET A 150 -53.31 -52.60 -28.78
CA MET A 150 -53.10 -53.43 -29.98
C MET A 150 -53.09 -54.93 -29.64
N ARG A 151 -52.55 -55.32 -28.49
CA ARG A 151 -52.47 -56.72 -28.07
C ARG A 151 -53.80 -57.28 -27.54
N THR A 152 -54.69 -56.43 -27.01
CA THR A 152 -56.04 -56.85 -26.58
C THR A 152 -57.04 -56.91 -27.74
N ASN A 153 -56.74 -56.25 -28.86
CA ASN A 153 -57.60 -56.22 -30.06
C ASN A 153 -57.14 -57.20 -31.16
N SER A 154 -56.08 -57.99 -30.91
CA SER A 154 -55.57 -59.06 -31.78
C SER A 154 -55.91 -60.43 -31.20
#